data_AF-A0A1H9P0Y2-F1
#
_entry.id   AF-A0A1H9P0Y2-F1
#
_cell.length_a   1.000
_cell.length_b   1.000
_cell.length_c   1.000
_cell.angle_alpha   90.00
_cell.angle_beta   90.00
_cell.angle_gamma   90.00
#
_symmetry.space_group_name_H-M   'P 1'
#
loop_
_entity.id
_entity.type
_entity.pdbx_description
1 polymer ?
#
loop_
_entity_poly.entity_id
_entity_poly.type
_entity_poly.pdbx_seq_one_letter_code
_entity_poly.pdbx_strand_id
1 'polypeptide(L)' 'MLSDDVPGTSPKIWAGRATVLSEFSTALESGPGHPNRSLTISGSRGIGKTVLLTELEDLARTQGWVVIRASGAKAWQKH' A
#
# COMPACT_ATOMS: atom_id res chain seq x y z
N MET A 1 -25.61 17.95 13.67
CA MET A 1 -25.64 16.52 14.04
C MET A 1 -24.35 15.95 13.48
N LEU A 2 -23.41 15.62 14.37
CA LEU A 2 -22.02 15.34 14.05
C LEU A 2 -21.91 14.06 13.21
N SER A 3 -21.05 14.08 12.20
CA SER A 3 -20.38 12.86 11.75
C SER A 3 -18.92 13.20 11.55
N ASP A 4 -18.13 12.45 12.29
CA ASP A 4 -16.80 12.70 12.75
C ASP A 4 -15.78 12.90 11.62
N ASP A 5 -14.78 13.73 11.94
CA ASP A 5 -13.47 13.70 11.32
C ASP A 5 -12.93 12.26 11.43
N VAL A 6 -13.08 11.49 10.35
CA VAL A 6 -12.47 10.16 10.22
C VAL A 6 -10.96 10.40 10.13
N PRO A 7 -10.12 9.78 11.00
CA PRO A 7 -8.67 9.91 10.91
C PRO A 7 -8.20 9.22 9.62
N GLY A 8 -8.14 9.99 8.54
CA GLY A 8 -7.98 9.45 7.21
C GLY A 8 -8.05 10.49 6.11
N THR A 9 -7.63 11.74 6.37
CA THR A 9 -7.38 12.70 5.28
C THR A 9 -6.23 12.16 4.42
N SER A 10 -6.57 11.30 3.45
CA SER A 10 -5.65 10.75 2.47
C SER A 10 -4.93 11.93 1.81
N PRO A 11 -3.60 12.05 1.97
CA PRO A 11 -2.87 13.21 1.49
C PRO A 11 -3.07 13.37 -0.01
N LYS A 12 -3.27 14.62 -0.39
CA LYS A 12 -3.45 15.17 -1.73
C LYS A 12 -2.71 14.36 -2.82
N ILE A 13 -3.47 13.48 -3.45
CA ILE A 13 -3.40 13.01 -4.85
C ILE A 13 -1.98 12.90 -5.41
N TRP A 14 -1.42 11.69 -5.35
CA TRP A 14 -0.41 11.25 -6.31
C TRP A 14 -1.12 10.99 -7.65
N ALA A 15 -0.69 11.64 -8.74
CA ALA A 15 -1.09 11.22 -10.07
C ALA A 15 -0.71 9.73 -10.23
N GLY A 16 -1.69 8.89 -10.58
CA GLY A 16 -1.48 7.44 -10.70
C GLY A 16 -1.77 6.61 -9.43
N ARG A 17 -2.22 7.20 -8.30
CA ARG A 17 -2.62 6.42 -7.10
C ARG A 17 -3.70 5.38 -7.40
N ALA A 18 -4.78 5.83 -8.06
CA ALA A 18 -5.89 4.95 -8.43
C ALA A 18 -5.42 3.84 -9.39
N THR A 19 -4.50 4.16 -10.29
CA THR A 19 -3.87 3.21 -11.19
C THR A 19 -3.09 2.13 -10.43
N VAL A 20 -2.25 2.52 -9.47
CA VAL A 20 -1.48 1.58 -8.64
C VAL A 20 -2.39 0.63 -7.85
N LEU A 21 -3.46 1.15 -7.23
CA LEU A 21 -4.42 0.32 -6.49
C LEU A 21 -5.15 -0.65 -7.42
N SER A 22 -5.58 -0.18 -8.59
CA SER A 22 -6.27 -1.01 -9.58
C SER A 22 -5.36 -2.11 -10.13
N GLU A 23 -4.12 -1.79 -10.51
CA GLU A 23 -3.15 -2.78 -11.01
C GLU A 23 -2.81 -3.82 -9.96
N PHE A 24 -2.70 -3.40 -8.69
CA PHE A 24 -2.46 -4.31 -7.57
C PHE A 24 -3.65 -5.24 -7.33
N SER A 25 -4.89 -4.73 -7.35
CA SER A 25 -6.12 -5.52 -7.25
C SER A 25 -6.15 -6.63 -8.31
N THR A 26 -5.92 -6.26 -9.57
CA THR A 26 -5.89 -7.21 -10.69
C THR A 26 -4.79 -8.27 -10.51
N ALA A 27 -3.64 -7.88 -9.97
CA ALA A 27 -2.53 -8.80 -9.71
C ALA A 27 -2.81 -9.80 -8.58
N LEU A 28 -3.60 -9.43 -7.58
CA LEU A 28 -4.04 -10.30 -6.50
C LEU A 28 -5.10 -11.31 -6.96
N GLU A 29 -5.98 -10.90 -7.88
CA GLU A 29 -6.98 -11.80 -8.49
C GLU A 29 -6.33 -12.80 -9.48
N SER A 30 -5.19 -12.40 -10.07
CA SER A 30 -4.45 -13.24 -11.00
C SER A 30 -3.68 -14.34 -10.26
N GLY A 31 -3.96 -15.60 -10.62
CA GLY A 31 -3.35 -16.79 -10.02
C GLY A 31 -1.80 -16.84 -10.04
N PRO A 32 -1.18 -17.90 -9.51
CA PRO A 32 0.27 -18.01 -9.37
C PRO A 32 1.04 -17.78 -10.70
N GLY A 33 1.68 -16.62 -10.86
CA GLY A 33 2.63 -16.29 -11.95
C GLY A 33 2.68 -14.81 -12.33
N HIS A 34 1.76 -13.98 -11.83
CA HIS A 34 1.61 -12.61 -12.35
C HIS A 34 2.77 -11.67 -11.98
N PRO A 35 3.39 -10.97 -12.97
CA PRO A 35 4.56 -10.09 -12.74
C PRO A 35 4.27 -8.89 -11.82
N ASN A 36 3.01 -8.46 -11.72
CA ASN A 36 2.62 -7.29 -10.91
C ASN A 36 2.42 -7.59 -9.41
N ARG A 37 2.85 -8.76 -8.90
CA ARG A 37 2.75 -9.07 -7.46
C ARG A 37 3.80 -8.40 -6.57
N SER A 38 4.80 -7.76 -7.18
CA SER A 38 5.82 -7.00 -6.45
C SER A 38 5.82 -5.56 -6.94
N LEU A 39 5.59 -4.61 -6.03
CA LEU A 39 5.57 -3.18 -6.29
C LEU A 39 6.64 -2.48 -5.46
N THR A 40 7.46 -1.66 -6.11
CA THR A 40 8.45 -0.80 -5.44
C THR A 40 7.95 0.64 -5.43
N ILE A 41 7.70 1.20 -4.24
CA ILE A 41 7.17 2.56 -4.07
C ILE A 41 8.30 3.52 -3.65
N SER A 42 8.66 4.45 -4.53
CA SER A 42 9.69 5.49 -4.32
C SER A 42 9.08 6.90 -4.33
N GLY A 43 9.75 7.89 -3.72
CA GLY A 43 9.20 9.25 -3.55
C GLY A 43 9.77 10.02 -2.35
N SER A 44 9.49 11.32 -2.26
CA SER A 44 9.96 12.20 -1.18
C SER A 44 9.27 11.90 0.16
N ARG A 45 9.90 12.34 1.27
CA ARG A 45 9.30 12.24 2.61
C ARG A 45 8.04 13.11 2.68
N GLY A 46 6.98 12.61 3.32
CA GLY A 46 5.72 13.33 3.47
C GLY A 46 4.72 13.17 2.32
N ILE A 47 5.06 12.44 1.25
CA ILE A 47 4.18 12.27 0.08
C ILE A 47 3.06 11.21 0.27
N GLY A 48 2.90 10.68 1.47
CA GLY A 48 1.82 9.73 1.78
C GLY A 48 2.11 8.26 1.43
N LYS A 49 3.38 7.84 1.30
CA LYS A 49 3.73 6.42 1.07
C LYS A 49 3.17 5.48 2.13
N THR A 50 3.20 5.89 3.40
CA THR A 50 2.63 5.10 4.51
C THR A 50 1.12 4.92 4.33
N VAL A 51 0.42 5.95 3.85
CA VAL A 51 -1.01 5.88 3.56
C VAL A 51 -1.27 4.96 2.37
N LEU A 52 -0.45 5.03 1.31
CA LEU A 52 -0.53 4.10 0.18
C LEU A 52 -0.32 2.64 0.60
N LEU A 53 0.70 2.36 1.42
CA LEU A 53 0.93 1.01 1.95
C LEU A 53 -0.26 0.52 2.77
N THR A 54 -0.86 1.41 3.58
CA THR A 54 -2.05 1.05 4.36
C THR A 54 -3.23 0.68 3.47
N GLU A 55 -3.50 1.45 2.40
CA GLU A 55 -4.57 1.13 1.47
C GLU A 55 -4.32 -0.16 0.67
N LEU A 56 -3.08 -0.45 0.27
CA LEU A 56 -2.74 -1.71 -0.39
C LEU A 56 -2.99 -2.91 0.53
N GLU A 57 -2.69 -2.76 1.81
CA GLU A 57 -2.94 -3.79 2.81
C GLU A 57 -4.43 -4.00 3.05
N ASP A 58 -5.21 -2.92 3.13
CA ASP A 58 -6.67 -3.01 3.27
C ASP A 58 -7.27 -3.69 2.04
N LEU A 59 -6.84 -3.34 0.83
CA LEU A 59 -7.28 -3.98 -0.40
C LEU A 59 -6.98 -5.49 -0.39
N ALA A 60 -5.75 -5.87 -0.04
CA ALA A 60 -5.38 -7.28 0.06
C ALA A 60 -6.24 -8.05 1.06
N ARG A 61 -6.51 -7.47 2.24
CA ARG A 61 -7.39 -8.06 3.26
C ARG A 61 -8.82 -8.24 2.75
N THR A 62 -9.37 -7.25 2.04
CA THR A 62 -10.73 -7.34 1.47
C THR A 62 -10.85 -8.46 0.43
N GLN A 63 -9.75 -8.86 -0.20
CA GLN A 63 -9.69 -9.96 -1.14
C GLN A 63 -9.29 -11.30 -0.49
N GLY A 64 -9.24 -11.37 0.84
CA GLY A 64 -8.97 -12.60 1.58
C GLY A 64 -7.49 -12.96 1.71
N TRP A 65 -6.57 -12.05 1.37
CA TRP A 65 -5.14 -12.28 1.54
C TRP A 65 -4.67 -12.02 2.96
N VAL A 66 -3.72 -12.83 3.43
CA VAL A 66 -2.99 -12.57 4.67
C VAL A 66 -1.92 -11.51 4.41
N VAL A 67 -1.96 -10.43 5.18
CA VAL A 67 -1.01 -9.31 5.06
C VAL A 67 0.08 -9.42 6.13
N ILE A 68 1.34 -9.39 5.70
CA ILE A 68 2.52 -9.33 6.58
C ILE A 68 3.25 -8.02 6.31
N ARG A 69 3.38 -7.19 7.36
CA ARG A 69 4.14 -5.94 7.29
C ARG A 69 5.51 -6.13 7.92
N ALA A 70 6.56 -5.93 7.13
CA ALA A 70 7.93 -5.87 7.61
C ALA A 70 8.47 -4.45 7.43
N SER A 71 9.00 -3.88 8.51
CA SER A 71 9.75 -2.63 8.43
C SER A 71 11.25 -2.94 8.41
N GLY A 72 11.97 -2.30 7.49
CA GLY A 72 13.43 -2.34 7.47
C GLY A 72 14.00 -1.50 8.61
N ALA A 73 13.92 -1.97 9.85
CA ALA A 73 14.85 -1.52 10.87
C ALA A 73 16.23 -2.02 10.43
N LYS A 74 17.23 -1.13 10.31
CA LYS A 74 18.62 -1.51 10.06
C LYS A 74 19.04 -2.53 11.14
N ALA A 75 18.96 -3.80 10.83
CA ALA A 75 19.33 -4.89 11.73
C ALA A 75 20.43 -5.78 11.12
N TRP A 76 21.26 -5.23 10.22
CA TRP A 76 22.44 -5.94 9.70
C TRP A 76 23.57 -4.95 9.42
N GLN A 77 24.15 -4.46 10.51
CA GLN A 77 25.47 -3.83 10.54
C GLN A 77 26.11 -4.22 11.87
N LYS A 78 26.48 -5.50 11.98
CA LYS A 78 27.50 -5.94 12.94
C LYS A 78 28.68 -6.41 12.10
N HIS A 79 29.77 -5.64 12.25
CA HIS A 79 31.18 -5.86 11.94
C HIS A 79 31.53 -6.80 10.79
#